data_AF-A0A3N5VTP1-F1
#
_entry.id   AF-A0A3N5VTP1-F1
#
_cell.length_a   1.000
_cell.length_b   1.000
_cell.length_c   1.000
_cell.angle_alpha   90.00
_cell.angle_beta   90.00
_cell.angle_gamma   90.00
#
_symmetry.space_group_name_H-M   'P 1'
#
loop_
_entity.id
_entity.type
_entity.pdbx_description
1 polymer ?
#
loop_
_entity_poly.entity_id
_entity_poly.type
_entity_poly.pdbx_seq_one_letter_code
_entity_poly.pdbx_strand_id
1 'polypeptide(L)'
;MSSSKRKLSPIPFTKVHFNDAFWAPRMETNRKATLPHIYKMLTETGRISAFDLNFEREVPSPIVLIFGDSDPGKWLEAASYSLATHPDPELEAKVDYVADKIISAQQPDGYLNTHFTHIQPEMRWKNLRDWHEMYCAGHLMEGAVAHVEATGKRKLLDSLSRYADHIDATFG
;
A
#
# COMPACT_ATOMS: atom_id res chain seq x y z
N MET A 1 -18.21 27.69 30.75
CA MET A 1 -19.13 27.18 29.72
C MET A 1 -18.44 26.04 29.01
N SER A 2 -18.89 24.80 29.20
CA SER A 2 -18.32 23.61 28.55
C SER A 2 -18.81 23.56 27.10
N SER A 3 -17.89 23.66 26.14
CA SER A 3 -18.22 23.44 24.73
C SER A 3 -18.59 21.97 24.54
N SER A 4 -19.88 21.70 24.34
CA SER A 4 -20.37 20.40 23.87
C SER A 4 -19.79 20.13 22.49
N LYS A 5 -18.63 19.46 22.41
CA LYS A 5 -18.10 18.92 21.16
C LYS A 5 -19.12 17.90 20.63
N ARG A 6 -19.83 18.24 19.55
CA ARG A 6 -20.70 17.28 18.85
C ARG A 6 -19.83 16.12 18.35
N LYS A 7 -20.17 14.89 18.75
CA LYS A 7 -19.57 13.68 18.19
C LYS A 7 -20.20 13.45 16.82
N LEU A 8 -19.43 13.69 15.76
CA LEU A 8 -19.80 13.33 14.39
C LEU A 8 -19.22 11.96 14.07
N SER A 9 -19.91 11.18 13.24
CA SER A 9 -19.42 9.90 12.72
C SER A 9 -19.31 9.97 11.20
N PRO A 10 -18.22 9.49 10.59
CA PRO A 10 -18.11 9.43 9.14
C PRO A 10 -19.14 8.46 8.57
N ILE A 11 -19.72 8.81 7.42
CA ILE A 11 -20.51 7.86 6.62
C ILE A 11 -19.53 7.09 5.73
N PRO A 12 -19.47 5.75 5.80
CA PRO A 12 -18.60 4.96 4.94
C PRO A 12 -18.89 5.23 3.47
N PHE A 13 -17.84 5.31 2.64
CA PHE A 13 -17.99 5.56 1.20
C PHE A 13 -18.80 4.46 0.50
N THR A 14 -18.77 3.23 1.01
CA THR A 14 -19.58 2.09 0.53
C THR A 14 -21.10 2.31 0.68
N LYS A 15 -21.53 3.29 1.49
CA LYS A 15 -22.94 3.68 1.64
C LYS A 15 -23.34 4.87 0.77
N VAL A 16 -22.44 5.39 -0.07
CA VAL A 16 -22.66 6.56 -0.92
C VAL A 16 -22.51 6.17 -2.38
N HIS A 17 -23.54 6.43 -3.19
CA HIS A 17 -23.53 6.14 -4.62
C HIS A 17 -23.63 7.43 -5.43
N PHE A 18 -22.66 7.65 -6.31
CA PHE A 18 -22.65 8.79 -7.22
C PHE A 18 -23.31 8.41 -8.55
N ASN A 19 -24.41 9.07 -8.89
CA ASN A 19 -25.12 8.91 -10.17
C ASN A 19 -25.21 10.24 -10.94
N ASP A 20 -24.26 11.15 -10.69
CA ASP A 20 -24.23 12.48 -11.30
C ASP A 20 -23.36 12.54 -12.56
N ALA A 21 -23.33 13.71 -13.21
CA ALA A 21 -22.51 13.95 -14.39
C ALA A 21 -21.06 14.36 -14.08
N PHE A 22 -20.67 14.50 -12.82
CA PHE A 22 -19.38 15.06 -12.42
C PHE A 22 -18.44 14.02 -11.77
N TRP A 23 -18.89 13.39 -10.69
CA TRP A 23 -18.17 12.40 -9.90
C TRP A 23 -18.26 11.00 -10.48
N ALA A 24 -19.44 10.56 -10.94
CA ALA A 24 -19.60 9.20 -11.46
C ALA A 24 -18.63 8.91 -12.62
N PRO A 25 -18.43 9.81 -13.62
CA PRO A 25 -17.46 9.58 -14.68
C PRO A 25 -15.99 9.51 -14.19
N ARG A 26 -15.64 10.21 -13.10
CA ARG A 26 -14.28 10.18 -12.54
C ARG A 26 -13.99 8.87 -11.82
N MET A 27 -14.96 8.37 -11.05
CA MET A 27 -14.85 7.05 -10.42
C MET A 27 -14.71 5.96 -11.48
N GLU A 28 -15.51 6.03 -12.54
CA GLU A 28 -15.43 5.07 -13.64
C GLU A 28 -14.11 5.17 -14.42
N THR A 29 -13.60 6.39 -14.64
CA THR A 29 -12.27 6.60 -15.24
C THR A 29 -11.16 6.03 -14.35
N ASN A 30 -11.25 6.24 -13.03
CA ASN A 30 -10.29 5.68 -12.09
C ASN A 30 -10.27 4.14 -12.19
N ARG A 31 -11.44 3.51 -12.18
CA ARG A 31 -11.57 2.06 -12.25
C ARG A 31 -11.12 1.47 -13.60
N LYS A 32 -11.58 2.05 -14.71
CA LYS A 32 -11.37 1.48 -16.06
C LYS A 32 -10.07 1.89 -16.73
N ALA A 33 -9.46 3.01 -16.34
CA ALA A 33 -8.27 3.54 -17.00
C ALA A 33 -7.10 3.76 -16.03
N THR A 34 -7.33 4.48 -14.93
CA THR A 34 -6.24 4.87 -14.02
C THR A 34 -5.64 3.67 -13.29
N LEU A 35 -6.46 2.82 -12.64
CA LEU A 35 -5.98 1.65 -11.91
C LEU A 35 -5.23 0.65 -12.80
N PRO A 36 -5.74 0.28 -14.00
CA PRO A 36 -5.00 -0.56 -14.94
C PRO A 36 -3.69 0.07 -15.42
N HIS A 37 -3.70 1.39 -15.70
CA HIS A 37 -2.51 2.10 -16.14
C HIS A 37 -1.42 2.13 -15.06
N ILE A 38 -1.79 2.45 -13.81
CA ILE A 38 -0.83 2.43 -12.69
C ILE A 38 -0.27 1.03 -12.49
N TYR A 39 -1.12 -0.01 -12.47
CA TYR A 39 -0.65 -1.39 -12.35
C TYR A 39 0.37 -1.76 -13.44
N LYS A 40 0.07 -1.39 -14.69
CA LYS A 40 0.99 -1.56 -15.82
C LYS A 40 2.32 -0.84 -15.54
N MET A 41 2.28 0.42 -15.11
CA MET A 41 3.50 1.17 -14.81
C MET A 41 4.31 0.56 -13.66
N LEU A 42 3.65 0.13 -12.59
CA LEU A 42 4.31 -0.54 -11.46
C LEU A 42 4.99 -1.85 -11.87
N THR A 43 4.42 -2.54 -12.85
CA THR A 43 5.00 -3.76 -13.45
C THR A 43 6.20 -3.40 -14.32
N GLU A 44 6.01 -2.52 -15.32
CA GLU A 44 7.04 -2.17 -16.32
C GLU A 44 8.28 -1.52 -15.70
N THR A 45 8.09 -0.81 -14.59
CA THR A 45 9.18 -0.12 -13.90
C THR A 45 9.72 -0.88 -12.70
N GLY A 46 9.30 -2.13 -12.52
CA GLY A 46 9.85 -3.05 -11.53
C GLY A 46 9.49 -2.75 -10.07
N ARG A 47 8.47 -1.91 -9.80
CA ARG A 47 8.01 -1.67 -8.41
C ARG A 47 7.37 -2.91 -7.80
N ILE A 48 6.60 -3.68 -8.58
CA ILE A 48 6.01 -4.93 -8.10
C ILE A 48 7.07 -6.04 -7.98
N SER A 49 7.96 -6.16 -8.97
CA SER A 49 9.00 -7.20 -8.95
C SER A 49 10.12 -6.91 -7.94
N ALA A 50 10.24 -5.68 -7.41
CA ALA A 50 11.19 -5.38 -6.34
C ALA A 50 10.95 -6.26 -5.08
N PHE A 51 9.71 -6.69 -4.84
CA PHE A 51 9.39 -7.60 -3.75
C PHE A 51 9.91 -9.03 -3.95
N ASP A 52 10.37 -9.39 -5.16
CA ASP A 52 11.09 -10.66 -5.39
C ASP A 52 12.53 -10.62 -4.85
N LEU A 53 13.00 -9.46 -4.38
CA LEU A 53 14.34 -9.24 -3.82
C LEU A 53 15.46 -9.78 -4.73
N ASN A 54 15.27 -9.61 -6.04
CA ASN A 54 16.19 -10.04 -7.07
C ASN A 54 16.36 -8.92 -8.11
N PHE A 55 17.06 -7.86 -7.73
CA PHE A 55 17.26 -6.68 -8.57
C PHE A 55 18.54 -5.94 -8.19
N GLU A 56 19.15 -5.24 -9.14
CA GLU A 56 20.31 -4.39 -8.87
C GLU A 56 19.91 -2.92 -8.83
N ARG A 57 20.59 -2.11 -8.01
CA ARG A 57 20.49 -0.65 -8.00
C ARG A 57 21.86 -0.05 -7.71
N GLU A 58 22.16 1.07 -8.36
CA GLU A 58 23.33 1.87 -8.03
C GLU A 58 23.21 2.49 -6.63
N VAL A 59 24.34 2.62 -5.94
CA VAL A 59 24.43 3.30 -4.65
C VAL A 59 25.36 4.52 -4.83
N PRO A 60 24.89 5.75 -4.53
CA PRO A 60 23.60 6.10 -3.95
C PRO A 60 22.42 5.93 -4.91
N SER A 61 21.34 5.31 -4.46
CA SER A 61 20.13 5.14 -5.27
C SER A 61 19.31 6.43 -5.32
N PRO A 62 18.64 6.73 -6.45
CA PRO A 62 17.63 7.79 -6.51
C PRO A 62 16.55 7.58 -5.44
N ILE A 63 16.15 8.66 -4.76
CA ILE A 63 15.19 8.59 -3.65
C ILE A 63 13.85 7.95 -4.06
N VAL A 64 13.43 8.15 -5.31
CA VAL A 64 12.21 7.56 -5.90
C VAL A 64 12.23 6.04 -5.99
N LEU A 65 13.41 5.41 -5.91
CA LEU A 65 13.55 3.96 -5.83
C LEU A 65 13.54 3.48 -4.37
N ILE A 66 14.08 4.29 -3.44
CA ILE A 66 14.11 3.97 -2.00
C ILE A 66 12.69 3.92 -1.44
N PHE A 67 11.84 4.90 -1.76
CA PHE A 67 10.42 4.89 -1.33
C PHE A 67 9.48 4.13 -2.29
N GLY A 68 10.02 3.41 -3.28
CA GLY A 68 9.25 2.79 -4.36
C GLY A 68 8.20 1.78 -3.88
N ASP A 69 8.40 1.17 -2.72
CA ASP A 69 7.42 0.24 -2.09
C ASP A 69 6.09 0.92 -1.75
N SER A 70 6.09 2.25 -1.60
CA SER A 70 4.86 2.99 -1.32
C SER A 70 3.90 3.02 -2.52
N ASP A 71 4.40 2.91 -3.75
CA ASP A 71 3.54 3.02 -4.94
C ASP A 71 2.62 1.78 -5.07
N PRO A 72 3.11 0.54 -4.91
CA PRO A 72 2.25 -0.65 -4.77
C PRO A 72 1.29 -0.58 -3.58
N GLY A 73 1.70 -0.03 -2.43
CA GLY A 73 0.83 0.16 -1.26
C GLY A 73 -0.37 1.08 -1.55
N LYS A 74 -0.11 2.25 -2.16
CA LYS A 74 -1.16 3.19 -2.58
C LYS A 74 -2.07 2.61 -3.67
N TRP A 75 -1.50 1.87 -4.61
CA TRP A 75 -2.29 1.21 -5.65
C TRP A 75 -3.20 0.14 -5.05
N LEU A 76 -2.72 -0.66 -4.09
CA LEU A 76 -3.52 -1.63 -3.35
C LEU A 76 -4.68 -0.96 -2.61
N GLU A 77 -4.42 0.17 -1.95
CA GLU A 77 -5.44 0.95 -1.26
C GLU A 77 -6.55 1.38 -2.23
N ALA A 78 -6.17 2.06 -3.33
CA ALA A 78 -7.12 2.57 -4.32
C ALA A 78 -7.89 1.44 -5.03
N ALA A 79 -7.22 0.33 -5.37
CA ALA A 79 -7.85 -0.83 -5.97
C ALA A 79 -8.84 -1.50 -5.01
N SER A 80 -8.50 -1.59 -3.72
CA SER A 80 -9.39 -2.16 -2.70
C SER A 80 -10.65 -1.31 -2.51
N TYR A 81 -10.54 0.03 -2.48
CA TYR A 81 -11.72 0.89 -2.45
C TYR A 81 -12.60 0.73 -3.71
N SER A 82 -12.00 0.53 -4.88
CA SER A 82 -12.77 0.22 -6.08
C SER A 82 -13.52 -1.10 -5.94
N LEU A 83 -12.88 -2.17 -5.45
CA LEU A 83 -13.51 -3.47 -5.22
C LEU A 83 -14.67 -3.41 -4.22
N ALA A 84 -14.54 -2.60 -3.16
CA ALA A 84 -15.56 -2.43 -2.15
C ALA A 84 -16.88 -1.81 -2.68
N THR A 85 -16.82 -1.11 -3.81
CA THR A 85 -18.01 -0.51 -4.45
C THR A 85 -18.40 -1.16 -5.77
N HIS A 86 -17.43 -1.78 -6.46
CA HIS A 86 -17.58 -2.41 -7.77
C HIS A 86 -16.75 -3.70 -7.81
N PRO A 87 -17.34 -4.85 -7.41
CA PRO A 87 -16.67 -6.13 -7.48
C PRO A 87 -16.17 -6.44 -8.90
N ASP A 88 -14.91 -6.83 -9.01
CA ASP A 88 -14.23 -7.10 -10.27
C ASP A 88 -13.20 -8.22 -10.06
N PRO A 89 -13.49 -9.47 -10.48
CA PRO A 89 -12.61 -10.61 -10.24
C PRO A 89 -11.22 -10.45 -10.86
N GLU A 90 -11.08 -9.73 -11.97
CA GLU A 90 -9.78 -9.51 -12.61
C GLU A 90 -8.93 -8.48 -11.87
N LEU A 91 -9.55 -7.49 -11.22
CA LEU A 91 -8.86 -6.57 -10.33
C LEU A 91 -8.51 -7.25 -9.01
N GLU A 92 -9.42 -8.03 -8.44
CA GLU A 92 -9.19 -8.79 -7.21
C GLU A 92 -7.99 -9.75 -7.36
N ALA A 93 -7.88 -10.47 -8.47
CA ALA A 93 -6.73 -11.33 -8.74
C ALA A 93 -5.39 -10.55 -8.79
N LYS A 94 -5.39 -9.33 -9.34
CA LYS A 94 -4.19 -8.47 -9.36
C LYS A 94 -3.85 -7.96 -7.96
N VAL A 95 -4.86 -7.58 -7.18
CA VAL A 95 -4.71 -7.16 -5.78
C VAL A 95 -4.13 -8.30 -4.95
N ASP A 96 -4.68 -9.51 -5.07
CA ASP A 96 -4.18 -10.69 -4.38
C ASP A 96 -2.72 -10.98 -4.75
N TYR A 97 -2.37 -10.89 -6.03
CA TYR A 97 -1.00 -11.08 -6.52
C TYR A 97 -0.01 -10.08 -5.92
N VAL A 98 -0.34 -8.78 -5.91
CA VAL A 98 0.54 -7.75 -5.33
C VAL A 98 0.66 -7.92 -3.82
N ALA A 99 -0.43 -8.27 -3.13
CA ALA A 99 -0.40 -8.59 -1.71
C ALA A 99 0.54 -9.77 -1.41
N ASP A 100 0.47 -10.85 -2.20
CA ASP A 100 1.34 -12.02 -2.01
C ASP A 100 2.81 -11.69 -2.26
N LYS A 101 3.12 -10.83 -3.24
CA LYS A 101 4.47 -10.32 -3.47
C LYS A 101 5.00 -9.56 -2.26
N ILE A 102 4.24 -8.60 -1.74
CA ILE A 102 4.61 -7.83 -0.54
C ILE A 102 4.87 -8.76 0.65
N ILE A 103 3.96 -9.70 0.91
CA ILE A 103 4.08 -10.67 2.00
C ILE A 103 5.36 -11.52 1.84
N SER A 104 5.69 -11.95 0.62
CA SER A 104 6.86 -12.79 0.37
C SER A 104 8.20 -12.10 0.64
N ALA A 105 8.25 -10.76 0.60
CA ALA A 105 9.45 -9.99 0.89
C ALA A 105 9.68 -9.75 2.39
N GLN A 106 8.66 -10.00 3.23
CA GLN A 106 8.72 -9.70 4.66
C GLN A 106 9.77 -10.56 5.37
N GLN A 107 10.58 -9.92 6.19
CA GLN A 107 11.65 -10.57 6.95
C GLN A 107 11.11 -11.31 8.20
N PRO A 108 11.88 -12.25 8.78
CA PRO A 108 11.42 -13.02 9.95
C PRO A 108 11.03 -12.16 11.16
N ASP A 109 11.72 -11.05 11.38
CA ASP A 109 11.47 -10.07 12.45
C ASP A 109 10.24 -9.18 12.19
N GLY A 110 9.62 -9.28 11.01
CA GLY A 110 8.47 -8.46 10.60
C GLY A 110 8.86 -7.26 9.73
N TYR A 111 10.16 -6.95 9.60
CA TYR A 111 10.66 -5.85 8.79
C TYR A 111 10.27 -5.99 7.30
N LEU A 112 9.88 -4.87 6.67
CA LEU A 112 9.53 -4.84 5.25
C LEU A 112 9.95 -3.52 4.59
N ASN A 113 11.01 -3.59 3.79
CA ASN A 113 11.38 -2.56 2.82
C ASN A 113 12.34 -3.22 1.82
N THR A 114 12.06 -3.18 0.52
CA THR A 114 12.83 -3.90 -0.49
C THR A 114 14.26 -3.37 -0.61
N HIS A 115 14.44 -2.05 -0.55
CA HIS A 115 15.75 -1.39 -0.68
C HIS A 115 16.69 -1.76 0.48
N PHE A 116 16.23 -1.60 1.71
CA PHE A 116 17.00 -1.91 2.92
C PHE A 116 16.91 -3.38 3.35
N THR A 117 16.32 -4.22 2.50
CA THR A 117 16.44 -5.67 2.62
C THR A 117 17.49 -6.19 1.64
N HIS A 118 17.50 -5.68 0.41
CA HIS A 118 18.29 -6.25 -0.68
C HIS A 118 19.55 -5.44 -1.03
N ILE A 119 19.44 -4.11 -1.14
CA ILE A 119 20.52 -3.26 -1.67
C ILE A 119 21.45 -2.75 -0.57
N GLN A 120 20.88 -2.26 0.55
CA GLN A 120 21.66 -1.69 1.67
C GLN A 120 21.14 -2.21 3.02
N PRO A 121 21.22 -3.52 3.31
CA PRO A 121 20.67 -4.11 4.54
C PRO A 121 21.26 -3.53 5.83
N GLU A 122 22.51 -3.08 5.79
CA GLU A 122 23.18 -2.42 6.90
C GLU A 122 22.65 -1.02 7.20
N MET A 123 21.78 -0.46 6.35
CA MET A 123 21.26 0.90 6.46
C MET A 123 19.84 0.98 7.02
N ARG A 124 19.24 -0.16 7.40
CA ARG A 124 17.96 -0.21 8.11
C ARG A 124 17.94 0.78 9.29
N TRP A 125 16.94 1.65 9.31
CA TRP A 125 16.64 2.65 10.33
C TRP A 125 17.73 3.71 10.58
N LYS A 126 18.76 3.81 9.73
CA LYS A 126 19.87 4.76 9.94
C LYS A 126 19.56 6.20 9.51
N ASN A 127 18.53 6.42 8.69
CA ASN A 127 18.11 7.76 8.29
C ASN A 127 16.59 7.87 8.16
N LEU A 128 15.93 8.08 9.31
CA LEU A 128 14.49 8.32 9.37
C LEU A 128 14.05 9.64 8.71
N ARG A 129 14.97 10.61 8.55
CA ARG A 129 14.66 11.93 8.00
C ARG A 129 14.34 11.85 6.51
N ASP A 130 15.16 11.11 5.75
CA ASP A 130 15.13 11.19 4.29
C ASP A 130 14.81 9.87 3.58
N TRP A 131 14.93 8.69 4.22
CA TRP A 131 14.90 7.41 3.51
C TRP A 131 13.60 6.62 3.65
N HIS A 132 12.55 7.23 4.20
CA HIS A 132 11.16 6.83 3.98
C HIS A 132 10.78 5.41 4.42
N GLU A 133 11.54 4.76 5.30
CA GLU A 133 11.18 3.42 5.80
C GLU A 133 9.80 3.42 6.49
N MET A 134 9.56 4.36 7.41
CA MET A 134 8.25 4.55 8.06
C MET A 134 7.17 5.06 7.11
N TYR A 135 7.54 5.84 6.10
CA TYR A 135 6.61 6.33 5.07
C TYR A 135 6.07 5.19 4.20
N CYS A 136 6.96 4.30 3.75
CA CYS A 136 6.57 3.09 3.03
C CYS A 136 5.72 2.17 3.92
N ALA A 137 6.12 1.99 5.19
CA ALA A 137 5.35 1.21 6.15
C ALA A 137 3.91 1.72 6.26
N GLY A 138 3.72 3.04 6.45
CA GLY A 138 2.41 3.66 6.55
C GLY A 138 1.52 3.38 5.33
N HIS A 139 2.04 3.60 4.11
CA HIS A 139 1.26 3.36 2.90
C HIS A 139 0.93 1.88 2.64
N LEU A 140 1.81 0.96 3.02
CA LEU A 140 1.52 -0.47 2.95
C LEU A 140 0.44 -0.85 3.97
N MET A 141 0.45 -0.26 5.17
CA MET A 141 -0.57 -0.47 6.21
C MET A 141 -1.93 0.11 5.79
N GLU A 142 -1.98 1.30 5.19
CA GLU A 142 -3.22 1.87 4.62
C GLU A 142 -3.82 0.93 3.57
N GLY A 143 -2.99 0.44 2.64
CA GLY A 143 -3.39 -0.56 1.65
C GLY A 143 -3.90 -1.86 2.29
N ALA A 144 -3.27 -2.33 3.37
CA ALA A 144 -3.66 -3.53 4.09
C ALA A 144 -5.03 -3.40 4.78
N VAL A 145 -5.32 -2.23 5.39
CA VAL A 145 -6.63 -1.93 5.99
C VAL A 145 -7.70 -1.86 4.91
N ALA A 146 -7.48 -1.12 3.83
CA ALA A 146 -8.43 -1.04 2.72
C ALA A 146 -8.70 -2.43 2.11
N HIS A 147 -7.67 -3.27 1.97
CA HIS A 147 -7.79 -4.62 1.44
C HIS A 147 -8.69 -5.52 2.29
N VAL A 148 -8.51 -5.53 3.62
CA VAL A 148 -9.35 -6.36 4.49
C VAL A 148 -10.79 -5.85 4.54
N GLU A 149 -11.00 -4.52 4.47
CA GLU A 149 -12.35 -3.94 4.44
C GLU A 149 -13.09 -4.28 3.14
N ALA A 150 -12.38 -4.34 2.02
CA ALA A 150 -12.96 -4.64 0.71
C ALA A 150 -13.22 -6.13 0.48
N THR A 151 -12.34 -7.01 0.95
CA THR A 151 -12.33 -8.44 0.60
C THR A 151 -12.62 -9.38 1.76
N GLY A 152 -12.48 -8.90 3.01
CA GLY A 152 -12.49 -9.73 4.22
C GLY A 152 -11.23 -10.60 4.40
N LYS A 153 -10.29 -10.62 3.45
CA LYS A 153 -9.07 -11.44 3.52
C LYS A 153 -8.02 -10.74 4.40
N ARG A 154 -7.56 -11.46 5.42
CA ARG A 154 -6.62 -10.90 6.42
C ARG A 154 -5.14 -11.05 6.11
N LYS A 155 -4.75 -11.82 5.08
CA LYS A 155 -3.35 -12.16 4.78
C LYS A 155 -2.40 -10.95 4.78
N LEU A 156 -2.81 -9.85 4.15
CA LEU A 156 -2.02 -8.63 4.07
C LEU A 156 -2.05 -7.84 5.39
N LEU A 157 -3.21 -7.76 6.05
CA LEU A 157 -3.32 -7.11 7.36
C LEU A 157 -2.44 -7.79 8.40
N ASP A 158 -2.54 -9.11 8.53
CA ASP A 158 -1.79 -9.87 9.53
C ASP A 158 -0.27 -9.79 9.27
N SER A 159 0.16 -9.75 8.00
CA SER A 159 1.55 -9.48 7.62
C SER A 159 1.98 -8.06 8.05
N LEU A 160 1.22 -7.02 7.70
CA LEU A 160 1.61 -5.64 7.99
C LEU A 160 1.47 -5.28 9.47
N SER A 161 0.65 -6.00 10.24
CA SER A 161 0.66 -5.95 11.71
C SER A 161 2.02 -6.36 12.28
N ARG A 162 2.65 -7.43 11.75
CA ARG A 162 4.01 -7.79 12.17
C ARG A 162 5.03 -6.69 11.88
N TYR A 163 4.84 -5.92 10.80
CA TYR A 163 5.71 -4.79 10.52
C TYR A 163 5.48 -3.63 11.49
N ALA A 164 4.22 -3.38 11.89
CA ALA A 164 3.92 -2.42 12.95
C ALA A 164 4.54 -2.85 14.29
N ASP A 165 4.42 -4.13 14.65
CA ASP A 165 5.04 -4.69 15.86
C ASP A 165 6.57 -4.56 15.84
N HIS A 166 7.20 -4.80 14.68
CA HIS A 166 8.64 -4.56 14.48
C HIS A 166 9.01 -3.11 14.75
N ILE A 167 8.23 -2.17 14.21
CA ILE A 167 8.48 -0.73 14.39
C ILE A 167 8.31 -0.34 15.86
N ASP A 168 7.24 -0.78 16.53
CA ASP A 168 6.99 -0.53 17.96
C ASP A 168 8.12 -1.08 18.85
N ALA A 169 8.60 -2.29 18.57
CA ALA A 169 9.72 -2.88 19.29
C ALA A 169 11.06 -2.18 19.03
N THR A 170 11.21 -1.50 17.89
CA THR A 170 12.45 -0.79 17.51
C THR A 170 12.47 0.65 18.05
N PHE A 171 11.31 1.30 18.13
CA PHE A 171 11.16 2.71 18.49
C PHE A 171 10.16 2.88 19.63
N GLY A 172 10.65 3.23 20.82
CA GLY A 172 9.85 3.45 22.02
C GLY A 172 10.54 4.34 23.05
#